data_AF-A0A3D4V009-F1
#
_entry.id   AF-A0A3D4V009-F1
#
_cell.length_a   1.000
_cell.length_b   1.000
_cell.length_c   1.000
_cell.angle_alpha   90.00
_cell.angle_beta   90.00
_cell.angle_gamma   90.00
#
_symmetry.space_group_name_H-M   'P 1'
#
loop_
_entity.id
_entity.type
_entity.pdbx_description
1 polymer ?
#
loop_
_entity_poly.entity_id
_entity_poly.type
_entity_poly.pdbx_seq_one_letter_code
_entity_poly.pdbx_strand_id
1 'polypeptide(L)' 'MGITTHYRHVKPHEYETTHREMLRASTDELIARGYAKILEEDELKVLAQYHLEKFKNYMRPLMDKDA' A
#
# COMPACT_ATOMS: atom_id res chain seq x y z
N MET A 1 12.46 -6.62 1.98
CA MET A 1 11.03 -6.56 2.37
C MET A 1 10.28 -7.21 1.23
N GLY A 2 9.62 -8.35 1.41
CA GLY A 2 8.90 -9.02 0.30
C GLY A 2 7.53 -8.38 0.07
N ILE A 3 6.92 -8.57 -1.10
CA ILE A 3 5.54 -8.14 -1.39
C ILE A 3 4.57 -8.73 -0.35
N THR A 4 4.79 -10.00 0.04
CA THR A 4 4.07 -10.72 1.10
C THR A 4 4.22 -10.09 2.49
N THR A 5 5.21 -9.21 2.70
CA THR A 5 5.39 -8.46 3.95
C THR A 5 4.69 -7.10 3.92
N HIS A 6 4.49 -6.50 2.73
CA HIS A 6 3.89 -5.17 2.62
C HIS A 6 2.36 -5.23 2.65
N TYR A 7 1.77 -6.13 1.87
CA TYR A 7 0.33 -6.40 1.84
C TYR A 7 0.09 -7.83 2.33
N ARG A 8 -0.37 -7.95 3.58
CA ARG A 8 -0.55 -9.25 4.25
C ARG A 8 -2.02 -9.65 4.31
N HIS A 9 -2.91 -8.67 4.41
CA HIS A 9 -4.34 -8.86 4.61
C HIS A 9 -5.13 -8.59 3.33
N VAL A 10 -4.57 -7.78 2.42
CA VAL A 10 -5.15 -7.53 1.10
C VAL A 10 -4.35 -8.22 0.00
N LYS A 11 -5.01 -8.49 -1.12
CA LYS A 11 -4.41 -9.04 -2.34
C LYS A 11 -4.27 -7.92 -3.38
N PRO A 12 -3.07 -7.34 -3.58
CA PRO A 12 -2.91 -6.17 -4.44
C PRO A 12 -3.32 -6.40 -5.91
N HIS A 13 -3.26 -7.64 -6.39
CA HIS A 13 -3.66 -8.00 -7.76
C HIS A 13 -5.18 -8.01 -7.98
N GLU A 14 -5.99 -7.93 -6.92
CA GLU A 14 -7.44 -7.76 -7.03
C GLU A 14 -7.84 -6.28 -7.23
N TYR A 15 -6.87 -5.36 -7.10
CA TYR A 15 -7.06 -3.92 -7.33
C TYR A 15 -6.52 -3.53 -8.71
N GLU A 16 -7.10 -2.49 -9.31
CA GLU A 16 -6.52 -1.91 -10.51
C GLU A 16 -5.17 -1.25 -10.18
N THR A 17 -4.24 -1.27 -11.12
CA THR A 17 -2.91 -0.66 -10.95
C THR A 17 -2.92 0.88 -11.05
N THR A 18 -4.06 1.51 -10.83
CA THR A 18 -4.17 2.97 -10.78
C THR A 18 -3.69 3.49 -9.42
N HIS A 19 -3.22 4.73 -9.36
CA HIS A 19 -2.82 5.34 -8.09
C HIS A 19 -3.95 5.27 -7.04
N ARG A 20 -5.19 5.50 -7.47
CA ARG A 20 -6.35 5.55 -6.58
C ARG A 20 -6.66 4.19 -5.97
N GLU A 21 -6.73 3.14 -6.79
CA GLU A 21 -7.05 1.79 -6.29
C GLU A 21 -5.89 1.20 -5.48
N MET A 22 -4.64 1.52 -5.82
CA MET A 22 -3.48 1.12 -4.99
C MET A 22 -3.42 1.88 -3.66
N LEU A 23 -3.87 3.13 -3.62
CA LEU A 23 -4.03 3.87 -2.37
C LEU A 23 -5.11 3.22 -1.51
N ARG A 24 -6.24 2.84 -2.12
CA ARG A 24 -7.30 2.09 -1.42
C ARG A 24 -6.79 0.78 -0.85
N ALA A 25 -6.02 0.00 -1.61
CA ALA A 25 -5.39 -1.22 -1.12
C ALA A 25 -4.48 -0.97 0.10
N SER A 26 -3.73 0.15 0.09
CA SER A 26 -2.91 0.56 1.24
C SER A 26 -3.76 0.93 2.45
N THR A 27 -4.87 1.63 2.26
CA THR A 27 -5.82 1.96 3.32
C THR A 27 -6.47 0.69 3.90
N ASP A 28 -6.96 -0.21 3.05
CA ASP A 28 -7.61 -1.47 3.46
C ASP A 28 -6.65 -2.36 4.27
N GLU A 29 -5.37 -2.42 3.88
CA GLU A 29 -4.32 -3.12 4.65
C GLU A 29 -4.12 -2.50 6.04
N LEU A 30 -4.13 -1.17 6.16
CA LEU A 30 -4.01 -0.48 7.44
C LEU A 30 -5.25 -0.67 8.33
N ILE A 31 -6.44 -0.66 7.73
CA ILE A 31 -7.70 -0.98 8.42
C ILE A 31 -7.63 -2.41 8.97
N ALA A 32 -7.22 -3.38 8.16
CA ALA A 32 -7.10 -4.78 8.56
C ALA A 32 -6.05 -5.00 9.68
N ARG A 33 -5.01 -4.17 9.73
CA ARG A 33 -4.02 -4.12 10.83
C ARG A 33 -4.56 -3.47 12.10
N GLY A 34 -5.74 -2.85 12.05
CA GLY A 34 -6.39 -2.20 13.19
C GLY A 34 -6.08 -0.72 13.36
N TYR A 35 -5.38 -0.07 12.41
CA TYR A 35 -5.03 1.36 12.52
C TYR A 35 -6.26 2.28 12.52
N ALA A 36 -7.37 1.87 11.90
CA ALA A 36 -8.63 2.62 11.94
C ALA A 36 -9.26 2.71 13.34
N LYS A 37 -8.77 1.96 14.34
CA LYS A 37 -9.21 2.06 15.73
C LYS A 37 -8.45 3.12 16.53
N ILE A 38 -7.34 3.64 15.99
CA ILE A 38 -6.38 4.49 16.70
C ILE A 38 -6.03 5.78 15.95
N LEU A 39 -6.30 5.86 14.65
CA LEU A 39 -6.03 7.02 13.81
C LEU A 39 -7.34 7.62 13.29
N GLU A 40 -7.35 8.94 13.15
CA GLU A 40 -8.39 9.64 12.39
C GLU A 40 -8.27 9.34 10.88
N GLU A 41 -9.33 9.63 10.12
CA GLU A 41 -9.40 9.26 8.70
C GLU A 41 -8.31 9.93 7.87
N ASP A 42 -8.00 11.20 8.15
CA ASP A 42 -6.96 11.97 7.48
C ASP A 42 -5.55 11.44 7.81
N GLU A 43 -5.29 11.11 9.07
CA GLU A 43 -4.05 10.47 9.51
C GLU A 43 -3.85 9.10 8.83
N LEU A 44 -4.92 8.29 8.78
CA LEU A 44 -4.91 6.99 8.11
C LEU A 44 -4.60 7.15 6.62
N LYS A 45 -5.17 8.17 5.97
CA LYS A 45 -4.93 8.46 4.56
C LYS A 45 -3.49 8.88 4.29
N VAL A 46 -2.90 9.71 5.14
CA VAL A 46 -1.48 10.10 5.03
C VAL A 46 -0.59 8.87 5.20
N LEU A 47 -0.89 8.01 6.18
CA LEU A 47 -0.14 6.77 6.37
C LEU A 47 -0.28 5.82 5.18
N ALA A 48 -1.48 5.70 4.59
CA ALA A 48 -1.71 4.91 3.39
C ALA A 48 -0.89 5.41 2.19
N GLN A 49 -0.81 6.73 1.99
CA GLN A 49 0.02 7.34 0.94
C GLN A 49 1.50 7.02 1.15
N TYR A 50 2.00 7.14 2.38
CA TYR A 50 3.38 6.78 2.71
C TYR A 50 3.69 5.30 2.41
N HIS A 51 2.78 4.39 2.78
CA HIS A 51 2.91 2.97 2.48
C HIS A 51 2.92 2.70 0.97
N LEU A 52 2.01 3.32 0.22
CA LEU A 52 1.95 3.21 -1.23
C LEU A 52 3.27 3.65 -1.90
N GLU A 53 3.82 4.81 -1.51
CA GLU A 53 5.08 5.30 -2.07
C GLU A 53 6.26 4.38 -1.70
N LYS A 54 6.29 3.84 -0.48
CA LYS A 54 7.27 2.83 -0.09
C LYS A 54 7.17 1.57 -0.93
N PHE A 55 5.95 1.11 -1.24
CA PHE A 55 5.73 -0.02 -2.14
C PHE A 55 6.21 0.28 -3.57
N LYS A 56 5.85 1.45 -4.13
CA LYS A 56 6.32 1.86 -5.46
C LYS A 56 7.84 1.94 -5.54
N ASN A 57 8.49 2.52 -4.53
CA ASN A 57 9.95 2.59 -4.46
C ASN A 57 10.60 1.21 -4.40
N TYR A 58 9.98 0.25 -3.70
CA TYR A 58 10.42 -1.14 -3.68
C TYR A 58 10.25 -1.83 -5.05
N MET A 59 9.15 -1.54 -5.76
CA MET A 59 8.88 -2.11 -7.08
C MET A 59 9.67 -1.45 -8.21
N ARG A 60 10.10 -0.19 -8.08
CA ARG A 60 10.82 0.58 -9.10
C ARG A 60 12.00 -0.19 -9.72
N PRO A 61 12.96 -0.76 -8.96
CA PRO A 61 14.06 -1.52 -9.55
C PRO A 61 13.63 -2.82 -10.25
N LEU A 62 12.43 -3.34 -9.99
CA LEU A 62 11.88 -4.51 -10.69
C LEU A 62 11.17 -4.12 -11.99
N MET A 63 10.87 -2.84 -12.18
CA MET A 63 10.20 -2.31 -13.37
C MET A 63 11.15 -1.56 -14.31
N ASP A 64 12.29 -1.09 -13.81
CA ASP A 64 13.38 -0.62 -14.67
C ASP A 64 14.00 -1.82 -15.40
N LYS A 65 13.85 -1.84 -16.73
CA LYS A 65 14.41 -2.89 -17.60
C LYS A 65 15.93 -2.81 -17.76
N ASP A 66 16.56 -1.77 -17.22
CA ASP A 66 17.99 -1.46 -17.37
C ASP A 66 18.78 -1.51 -16.05
N ALA A 67 18.22 -2.12 -14.98
CA ALA A 67 18.87 -2.28 -13.68
C ALA A 67 19.59 -3.64 -13.51
#